data_AF-A0A354ZGT5-F1
#
_entry.id   AF-A0A354ZGT5-F1
#
_cell.length_a   1.000
_cell.length_b   1.000
_cell.length_c   1.000
_cell.angle_alpha   90.00
_cell.angle_beta   90.00
_cell.angle_gamma   90.00
#
_symmetry.space_group_name_H-M   'P 1'
#
loop_
_entity.id
_entity.type
_entity.pdbx_description
1 polymer ?
#
loop_
_entity_poly.entity_id
_entity_poly.type
_entity_poly.pdbx_seq_one_letter_code
_entity_poly.pdbx_strand_id
1 'polypeptide(L)'
;MPRFIGKPAEVECSAGSTTPTAFAWNDTEMQVVKIVAEWQDFGFGGAHPIARTWRTRRHRNYYRILCSDGHTYEIYLDRGSGRREWHVYRQVD
;
A
#
# COMPACT_ATOMS: atom_id res chain seq x y z
N MET A 1 3.49 9.10 -16.98
CA MET A 1 3.10 7.73 -17.37
C MET A 1 3.37 6.86 -16.16
N PRO A 2 2.44 6.00 -15.73
CA PRO A 2 2.59 5.29 -14.47
C PRO A 2 3.83 4.38 -14.48
N ARG A 3 4.70 4.55 -13.49
CA ARG A 3 5.92 3.77 -13.32
C ARG A 3 5.71 2.70 -12.24
N PHE A 4 5.81 1.44 -12.64
CA PHE A 4 5.74 0.31 -11.71
C PHE A 4 7.00 0.23 -10.82
N ILE A 5 6.81 0.00 -9.52
CA ILE A 5 7.89 -0.09 -8.52
C ILE A 5 7.86 -1.47 -7.85
N GLY A 6 6.74 -1.83 -7.20
CA GLY A 6 6.52 -3.15 -6.61
C GLY A 6 7.55 -3.58 -5.55
N LYS A 7 7.99 -2.66 -4.68
CA LYS A 7 9.03 -2.90 -3.67
C LYS A 7 8.48 -2.88 -2.25
N PRO A 8 9.05 -3.66 -1.31
CA PRO A 8 8.79 -3.47 0.11
C PRO A 8 9.11 -2.05 0.54
N ALA A 9 8.35 -1.54 1.51
CA ALA A 9 8.49 -0.20 2.03
C ALA A 9 8.47 -0.23 3.56
N GLU A 10 9.22 0.68 4.18
CA GLU A 10 9.02 1.07 5.56
C GLU A 10 8.06 2.26 5.56
N VAL A 11 6.99 2.20 6.34
CA VAL A 11 5.94 3.23 6.34
C VAL A 11 5.69 3.68 7.76
N GLU A 12 5.87 4.97 8.00
CA GLU A 12 5.43 5.61 9.22
C GLU A 12 3.94 5.91 9.13
N CYS A 13 3.23 5.63 10.21
CA CYS A 13 1.80 5.87 10.30
C CYS A 13 1.50 6.86 11.42
N SER A 14 0.41 7.61 11.30
CA SER A 14 -0.07 8.42 12.40
C SER A 14 -0.46 7.56 13.60
N ALA A 15 -0.25 8.08 14.81
CA ALA A 15 -0.45 7.35 16.05
C ALA A 15 -1.85 6.72 16.13
N GLY A 16 -1.90 5.39 16.29
CA GLY A 16 -3.14 4.63 16.44
C GLY A 16 -3.89 4.32 15.14
N SER A 17 -3.32 4.61 13.97
CA SER A 17 -3.96 4.32 12.67
C SER A 17 -3.00 3.68 11.66
N THR A 18 -3.53 3.27 10.50
CA THR A 18 -2.73 2.84 9.34
C THR A 18 -2.54 3.95 8.31
N THR A 19 -2.83 5.19 8.68
CA THR A 19 -2.75 6.36 7.82
C THR A 19 -1.28 6.74 7.62
N PRO A 20 -0.73 6.62 6.40
CA PRO A 20 0.69 6.85 6.14
C PRO A 20 1.06 8.33 6.25
N THR A 21 2.17 8.63 6.93
CA THR A 21 2.73 9.98 7.10
C THR A 21 4.06 10.15 6.37
N ALA A 22 4.86 9.08 6.30
CA ALA A 22 6.09 9.01 5.53
C ALA A 22 6.32 7.55 5.08
N PHE A 23 7.11 7.37 4.03
CA PHE A 23 7.54 6.03 3.63
C PHE A 23 8.90 6.05 2.95
N ALA A 24 9.62 4.95 3.08
CA ALA A 24 10.91 4.73 2.46
C ALA A 24 10.94 3.38 1.74
N TRP A 25 11.60 3.32 0.59
CA TRP A 25 11.91 2.08 -0.11
C TRP A 25 13.30 2.19 -0.75
N ASN A 26 14.12 1.16 -0.55
CA ASN A 26 15.55 1.22 -0.89
C ASN A 26 16.20 2.50 -0.30
N ASP A 27 16.82 3.33 -1.14
CA ASP A 27 17.46 4.60 -0.77
C ASP A 27 16.56 5.83 -0.99
N THR A 28 15.26 5.64 -1.19
CA THR A 28 14.30 6.72 -1.44
C THR A 28 13.37 6.89 -0.24
N GLU A 29 13.36 8.10 0.32
CA GLU A 29 12.48 8.50 1.42
C GLU A 29 11.53 9.60 0.93
N MET A 30 10.25 9.48 1.29
CA MET A 30 9.19 10.40 0.87
C MET A 30 8.27 10.76 2.02
N GLN A 31 7.98 12.05 2.12
CA GLN A 31 7.00 12.59 3.06
C GLN A 31 5.61 12.66 2.40
N VAL A 32 4.57 12.24 3.12
CA VAL A 32 3.20 12.29 2.63
C VAL A 32 2.65 13.69 2.85
N VAL A 33 2.37 14.39 1.76
CA VAL A 33 1.74 15.71 1.78
C VAL A 33 0.23 15.59 1.90
N LYS A 34 -0.36 14.64 1.16
CA LYS A 34 -1.82 14.45 1.14
C LYS A 34 -2.20 13.04 0.75
N ILE A 35 -3.18 12.47 1.44
CA ILE A 35 -3.88 11.26 0.99
C ILE A 35 -4.93 11.68 -0.04
N VAL A 36 -4.74 11.22 -1.28
CA VAL A 36 -5.63 11.49 -2.42
C VAL A 36 -6.81 10.51 -2.40
N ALA A 37 -6.57 9.25 -2.07
CA ALA A 37 -7.60 8.23 -1.96
C ALA A 37 -7.14 7.08 -1.05
N GLU A 38 -8.09 6.38 -0.45
CA GLU A 38 -7.89 5.12 0.26
C GLU A 38 -8.94 4.10 -0.16
N TRP A 39 -8.55 2.83 -0.28
CA TRP A 39 -9.48 1.74 -0.55
C TRP A 39 -8.94 0.41 -0.03
N GLN A 40 -9.82 -0.58 0.07
CA GLN A 40 -9.50 -1.90 0.61
C GLN A 40 -9.65 -2.95 -0.49
N ASP A 41 -8.62 -3.79 -0.66
CA ASP A 41 -8.68 -4.97 -1.53
C ASP A 41 -8.89 -6.23 -0.68
N PHE A 42 -10.15 -6.66 -0.63
CA PHE A 42 -10.58 -7.91 -0.02
C PHE A 42 -10.64 -9.07 -1.03
N GLY A 43 -10.03 -8.91 -2.20
CA GLY A 43 -10.00 -9.91 -3.23
C GLY A 43 -9.33 -11.21 -2.78
N PHE A 44 -9.67 -12.28 -3.49
CA PHE A 44 -9.12 -13.63 -3.26
C PHE A 44 -7.91 -13.94 -4.15
N GLY A 45 -7.50 -12.99 -4.99
CA GLY A 45 -6.46 -13.23 -5.99
C GLY A 45 -6.78 -14.39 -6.92
N GLY A 46 -5.79 -15.25 -7.15
CA GLY A 46 -5.93 -16.48 -7.94
C GLY A 46 -6.52 -17.67 -7.18
N ALA A 47 -7.06 -17.48 -5.97
CA ALA A 47 -7.61 -18.60 -5.20
C ALA A 47 -8.81 -19.24 -5.92
N HIS A 48 -8.77 -20.57 -6.00
CA HIS A 48 -9.85 -21.38 -6.55
C HIS A 48 -11.18 -21.05 -5.86
N PRO A 49 -12.32 -20.95 -6.57
CA PRO A 49 -13.60 -20.54 -6.00
C PRO A 49 -14.00 -21.27 -4.71
N ILE A 50 -13.78 -22.58 -4.64
CA ILE A 50 -14.06 -23.41 -3.45
C ILE A 50 -13.21 -23.05 -2.22
N ALA A 51 -12.01 -22.51 -2.43
CA ALA A 51 -11.11 -22.12 -1.34
C ALA A 51 -11.38 -20.69 -0.84
N ARG A 52 -12.29 -19.93 -1.47
CA ARG A 52 -12.58 -18.53 -1.15
C ARG A 52 -13.33 -18.42 0.17
N THR A 53 -12.57 -18.30 1.24
CA THR A 53 -13.07 -18.03 2.59
C THR A 53 -12.51 -16.70 3.08
N TRP A 54 -13.10 -16.10 4.12
CA TRP A 54 -12.60 -14.86 4.72
C TRP A 54 -11.11 -14.94 5.10
N ARG A 55 -10.61 -16.15 5.43
CA ARG A 55 -9.19 -16.43 5.75
C ARG A 55 -8.26 -16.32 4.55
N THR A 56 -8.77 -16.54 3.34
CA THR A 56 -8.00 -16.52 2.08
C THR A 56 -8.04 -15.18 1.35
N ARG A 57 -8.66 -14.16 1.94
CA ARG A 57 -8.67 -12.80 1.38
C ARG A 57 -7.28 -12.16 1.51
N ARG A 58 -6.94 -11.26 0.58
CA ARG A 58 -5.66 -10.53 0.61
C ARG A 58 -5.58 -9.47 1.71
N HIS A 59 -6.71 -9.00 2.25
CA HIS A 59 -6.77 -8.04 3.36
C HIS A 59 -5.85 -6.82 3.18
N ARG A 60 -5.78 -6.26 1.95
CA ARG A 60 -4.89 -5.14 1.65
C ARG A 60 -5.57 -3.80 1.85
N ASN A 61 -4.83 -2.84 2.43
CA ASN A 61 -5.24 -1.44 2.47
C ASN A 61 -4.37 -0.65 1.51
N TYR A 62 -4.97 -0.02 0.51
CA TYR A 62 -4.29 0.79 -0.48
C TYR A 62 -4.47 2.27 -0.16
N TYR A 63 -3.42 3.05 -0.41
CA TYR A 63 -3.42 4.50 -0.32
C TYR A 63 -2.81 5.07 -1.59
N ARG A 64 -3.47 6.08 -2.16
CA ARG A 64 -2.89 6.97 -3.16
C ARG A 64 -2.50 8.26 -2.47
N ILE A 65 -1.24 8.62 -2.54
CA ILE A 65 -0.63 9.69 -1.74
C ILE A 65 0.16 10.64 -2.63
N LEU A 66 -0.03 11.94 -2.43
CA LEU A 66 0.81 12.99 -2.98
C LEU A 66 2.00 13.20 -2.04
N CYS A 67 3.20 13.22 -2.60
CA CYS A 67 4.45 13.31 -1.88
C CYS A 67 5.13 14.67 -2.05
N SER A 68 6.14 14.91 -1.21
CA SER A 68 6.92 16.16 -1.18
C SER A 68 7.71 16.44 -2.45
N ASP A 69 8.01 15.40 -3.24
CA ASP A 69 8.63 15.50 -4.57
C ASP A 69 7.65 15.97 -5.67
N GLY A 70 6.37 16.18 -5.31
CA GLY A 70 5.31 16.57 -6.24
C GLY A 70 4.68 15.39 -6.98
N HIS A 71 5.13 14.15 -6.72
CA HIS A 71 4.62 12.96 -7.38
C HIS A 71 3.57 12.23 -6.53
N THR A 72 2.71 11.49 -7.22
CA THR A 72 1.67 10.66 -6.62
C THR A 72 2.08 9.20 -6.67
N TYR A 73 2.09 8.56 -5.51
CA TYR A 73 2.40 7.15 -5.35
C TYR A 73 1.18 6.37 -4.86
N GLU A 74 1.12 5.10 -5.25
CA GLU A 74 0.25 4.12 -4.63
C GLU A 74 1.07 3.19 -3.76
N ILE A 75 0.69 3.11 -2.49
CA ILE A 75 1.25 2.17 -1.52
C ILE A 75 0.16 1.25 -1.00
N TYR A 76 0.53 0.09 -0.49
CA TYR A 76 -0.41 -0.77 0.21
C TYR A 76 0.21 -1.48 1.40
N LEU A 77 -0.64 -1.71 2.40
CA LEU A 77 -0.37 -2.60 3.52
C LEU A 77 -1.03 -3.96 3.23
N ASP A 78 -0.23 -5.00 3.05
CA ASP A 78 -0.70 -6.38 2.98
C ASP A 78 -0.85 -6.92 4.41
N ARG A 79 -2.09 -7.27 4.77
CA ARG A 79 -2.43 -7.84 6.09
C ARG A 79 -2.76 -9.34 6.01
N GLY A 80 -2.50 -9.96 4.86
CA GLY A 80 -2.80 -11.37 4.61
C GLY A 80 -1.93 -12.31 5.44
N SER A 81 -2.51 -13.46 5.82
CA SER A 81 -1.77 -14.59 6.41
C SER A 81 -0.93 -14.26 7.65
N GLY A 82 -1.36 -13.28 8.47
CA GLY A 82 -0.67 -12.87 9.69
C GLY A 82 0.55 -11.96 9.47
N ARG A 83 0.83 -11.58 8.23
CA ARG A 83 1.89 -10.61 7.89
C ARG A 83 1.31 -9.20 7.87
N ARG A 84 2.14 -8.20 8.14
CA ARG A 84 1.84 -6.78 7.98
C ARG A 84 3.00 -6.13 7.24
N GLU A 85 2.96 -6.22 5.92
CA GLU A 85 4.04 -5.77 5.06
C GLU A 85 3.56 -4.61 4.19
N TRP A 86 4.32 -3.52 4.20
CA TRP A 86 4.06 -2.37 3.35
C TRP A 86 4.83 -2.49 2.04
N HIS A 87 4.24 -1.97 0.97
CA HIS A 87 4.85 -1.93 -0.35
C HIS A 87 4.55 -0.62 -1.08
N VAL A 88 5.53 -0.13 -1.84
CA VAL A 88 5.31 0.85 -2.91
C VAL A 88 4.93 0.11 -4.17
N TYR A 89 3.72 0.36 -4.67
CA TYR A 89 3.20 -0.32 -5.86
C TYR A 89 3.66 0.36 -7.14
N ARG A 90 3.33 1.64 -7.31
CA ARG A 90 3.67 2.43 -8.50
C ARG A 90 3.62 3.92 -8.24
N GLN A 91 4.31 4.67 -9.07
CA GLN A 91 4.06 6.10 -9.29
C GLN A 91 2.97 6.24 -10.37
N VAL A 92 2.04 7.17 -10.19
CA VAL A 92 0.81 7.26 -11.01
C VAL A 92 0.92 8.30 -12.13
N ASP A 93 1.69 9.37 -11.93
CA ASP A 93 1.86 10.47 -12.89
C ASP A 93 2.90 10.21 -13.99
#